data_AF-A0A4C2A4F5-F1
#
_entry.id   AF-A0A4C2A4F5-F1
#
_cell.length_a   1.000
_cell.length_b   1.000
_cell.length_c   1.000
_cell.angle_alpha   90.00
_cell.angle_beta   90.00
_cell.angle_gamma   90.00
#
_symmetry.space_group_name_H-M   'P 1'
#
loop_
_entity.id
_entity.type
_entity.pdbx_description
1 polymer ?
#
loop_
_entity_poly.entity_id
_entity_poly.type
_entity_poly.pdbx_seq_one_letter_code
_entity_poly.pdbx_strand_id
1 'polypeptide(L)'
;MGWDSGHLIIQSPIALPTPSRENFPICTLKNFPNAIEHTLQWARDEFEGLFKQASEHAAQYLADPFHRKDHKTQGALPIKALESAKAAIADRPLNFEDCVTWARLHWEVQYANQIKQLLYNFPPDQLTTSGQPFWSGPKRCPQPLEFDPDDELHLDYIVAAANLRAQVYGLPTCRDRALVASIASSVQVPPFSPKSGVKIAITDAQLQQNNEELDQDRLKSIVAELPAPGDIPSLKITPLEFEKDDDTNFHMDFIVAASNLRAANYRIPPADRHRSKLIAGKIIPAIATTTSVVAGLVCFELYKLAHGFQDLERYKNGFVNLALPFFGFSEPIAAPVNEYYNKTWTLWDRFEVAAK
;
A
#
# COMPACT_ATOMS: atom_id res chain seq x y z
N MET A 1 17.68 -20.53 42.85
CA MET A 1 16.77 -20.58 41.69
C MET A 1 15.42 -20.96 42.23
N GLY A 2 14.52 -19.98 42.33
CA GLY A 2 13.13 -20.23 42.69
C GLY A 2 12.37 -20.64 41.43
N TRP A 3 11.45 -21.58 41.58
CA TRP A 3 10.48 -21.91 40.54
C TRP A 3 9.21 -21.15 40.92
N ASP A 4 8.96 -20.02 40.25
CA ASP A 4 7.74 -19.24 40.48
C ASP A 4 6.69 -19.72 39.48
N SER A 5 5.58 -20.23 40.01
CA SER A 5 4.49 -20.75 39.20
C SER A 5 3.49 -19.63 38.98
N GLY A 6 3.45 -19.12 37.75
CA GLY A 6 2.50 -18.07 37.39
C GLY A 6 1.07 -18.54 37.66
N HIS A 7 0.31 -17.78 38.45
CA HIS A 7 -1.05 -18.15 38.89
C HIS A 7 -2.11 -18.07 37.77
N LEU A 8 -1.70 -17.98 36.51
CA LEU A 8 -2.61 -17.88 35.37
C LEU A 8 -2.76 -19.26 34.73
N ILE A 9 -3.99 -19.76 34.68
CA ILE A 9 -4.32 -21.10 34.16
C ILE A 9 -4.80 -21.03 32.69
N ILE A 10 -4.91 -19.82 32.14
CA ILE A 10 -5.52 -19.55 30.82
C ILE A 10 -4.44 -19.45 29.72
N GLN A 11 -4.71 -19.98 28.53
CA GLN A 11 -3.86 -19.80 27.34
C GLN A 11 -3.76 -18.33 26.90
N SER A 12 -2.59 -17.88 26.45
CA SER A 12 -2.41 -16.50 25.95
C SER A 12 -3.20 -16.23 24.65
N PRO A 13 -3.79 -15.03 24.46
CA PRO A 13 -4.48 -14.64 23.22
C PRO A 13 -3.60 -14.74 21.96
N ILE A 14 -2.28 -14.63 22.10
CA ILE A 14 -1.31 -14.69 21.01
C ILE A 14 -1.20 -16.11 20.42
N ALA A 15 -1.63 -17.13 21.17
CA ALA A 15 -1.52 -18.52 20.75
C ALA A 15 -2.65 -18.99 19.81
N LEU A 16 -3.69 -18.17 19.58
CA LEU A 16 -4.77 -18.47 18.64
C LEU A 16 -4.49 -17.81 17.28
N PRO A 17 -4.41 -18.56 16.17
CA PRO A 17 -4.27 -17.99 14.86
C PRO A 17 -5.48 -17.11 14.55
N THR A 18 -5.27 -15.81 14.39
CA THR A 18 -6.29 -14.94 13.78
C THR A 18 -6.21 -15.12 12.27
N PRO A 19 -7.34 -15.12 11.54
CA PRO A 19 -7.30 -15.15 10.09
C PRO A 19 -6.43 -14.00 9.59
N SER A 20 -5.40 -14.32 8.82
CA SER A 20 -4.54 -13.32 8.20
C SER A 20 -5.38 -12.46 7.26
N ARG A 21 -5.06 -11.16 7.20
CA ARG A 21 -5.72 -10.25 6.25
C ARG A 21 -5.52 -10.81 4.83
N GLU A 22 -6.59 -10.91 4.06
CA GLU A 22 -6.53 -11.28 2.66
C GLU A 22 -5.67 -10.24 1.91
N ASN A 23 -4.47 -10.64 1.50
CA ASN A 23 -3.64 -9.85 0.61
C ASN A 23 -3.96 -10.26 -0.83
N PHE A 24 -4.32 -9.31 -1.67
CA PHE A 24 -4.56 -9.57 -3.09
C PHE A 24 -3.25 -10.00 -3.79
N PRO A 25 -3.29 -10.97 -4.72
CA PRO A 25 -2.12 -11.34 -5.51
C PRO A 25 -1.57 -10.14 -6.28
N ILE A 26 -0.25 -10.01 -6.33
CA ILE A 26 0.42 -8.85 -6.96
C ILE A 26 0.08 -8.77 -8.45
N CYS A 27 -0.01 -9.91 -9.14
CA CYS A 27 -0.41 -9.95 -10.55
C CYS A 27 -1.84 -9.44 -10.78
N THR A 28 -2.73 -9.65 -9.81
CA THR A 28 -4.11 -9.17 -9.85
C THR A 28 -4.14 -7.65 -9.74
N LEU A 29 -3.38 -7.08 -8.79
CA LEU A 29 -3.27 -5.63 -8.65
C LEU A 29 -2.61 -4.98 -9.88
N LYS A 30 -1.51 -5.56 -10.38
CA LYS A 30 -0.69 -4.99 -11.46
C LYS A 30 -1.27 -5.12 -12.86
N ASN A 31 -1.93 -6.24 -13.18
CA ASN A 31 -2.29 -6.55 -14.57
C ASN A 31 -3.74 -6.98 -14.77
N PHE A 32 -4.36 -7.62 -13.77
CA PHE A 32 -5.67 -8.27 -13.95
C PHE A 32 -6.68 -7.93 -12.84
N PRO A 33 -6.96 -6.65 -12.56
CA PRO A 33 -7.99 -6.28 -11.61
C PRO A 33 -9.37 -6.68 -12.17
N ASN A 34 -10.29 -7.04 -11.27
CA ASN A 34 -11.66 -7.41 -11.62
C ASN A 34 -12.72 -6.91 -10.62
N ALA A 35 -12.28 -6.27 -9.54
CA ALA A 35 -13.09 -5.67 -8.50
C ALA A 35 -12.50 -4.32 -8.11
N ILE A 36 -13.33 -3.43 -7.56
CA ILE A 36 -12.92 -2.06 -7.21
C ILE A 36 -11.91 -2.05 -6.06
N GLU A 37 -11.95 -3.07 -5.20
CA GLU A 37 -11.00 -3.27 -4.11
C GLU A 37 -9.57 -3.46 -4.65
N HIS A 38 -9.42 -4.11 -5.80
CA HIS A 38 -8.11 -4.30 -6.46
C HIS A 38 -7.56 -2.98 -7.01
N THR A 39 -8.41 -2.18 -7.66
CA THR A 39 -7.97 -0.89 -8.22
C THR A 39 -7.72 0.15 -7.13
N LEU A 40 -8.46 0.10 -6.02
CA LEU A 40 -8.22 0.97 -4.85
C LEU A 40 -6.92 0.61 -4.13
N GLN A 41 -6.63 -0.68 -3.94
CA GLN A 41 -5.34 -1.09 -3.38
C GLN A 41 -4.19 -0.72 -4.31
N TRP A 42 -4.35 -0.91 -5.63
CA TRP A 42 -3.36 -0.44 -6.61
C TRP A 42 -3.15 1.08 -6.54
N ALA A 43 -4.23 1.87 -6.48
CA ALA A 43 -4.13 3.33 -6.40
C ALA A 43 -3.42 3.79 -5.11
N ARG A 44 -3.64 3.07 -4.00
CA ARG A 44 -2.91 3.31 -2.74
C ARG A 44 -1.43 3.02 -2.87
N ASP A 45 -1.06 1.90 -3.49
CA ASP A 45 0.34 1.56 -3.73
C ASP A 45 0.99 2.56 -4.69
N GLU A 46 0.24 3.06 -5.67
CA GLU A 46 0.69 4.10 -6.60
C GLU A 46 0.94 5.44 -5.89
N PHE A 47 0.03 5.86 -4.98
CA PHE A 47 0.23 7.05 -4.16
C PHE A 47 1.51 6.94 -3.31
N GLU A 48 1.67 5.81 -2.61
CA GLU A 48 2.85 5.56 -1.76
C GLU A 48 4.13 5.53 -2.61
N GLY A 49 4.11 4.93 -3.80
CA GLY A 49 5.24 4.88 -4.71
C GLY A 49 5.66 6.27 -5.23
N LEU A 50 4.68 7.05 -5.71
CA LEU A 50 4.93 8.33 -6.38
C LEU A 50 5.26 9.48 -5.42
N PHE A 51 4.55 9.57 -4.30
CA PHE A 51 4.60 10.76 -3.43
C PHE A 51 5.33 10.52 -2.10
N LYS A 52 5.51 9.26 -1.68
CA LYS A 52 6.24 8.93 -0.45
C LYS A 52 7.59 8.28 -0.73
N GLN A 53 7.63 7.08 -1.31
CA GLN A 53 8.86 6.30 -1.45
C GLN A 53 9.89 7.02 -2.33
N ALA A 54 9.49 7.49 -3.51
CA ALA A 54 10.40 8.22 -4.40
C ALA A 54 10.94 9.50 -3.74
N SER A 55 10.07 10.24 -3.06
CA SER A 55 10.42 11.45 -2.31
C SER A 55 11.33 11.15 -1.13
N GLU A 56 11.12 10.03 -0.42
CA GLU A 56 11.87 9.61 0.74
C GLU A 56 13.29 9.18 0.35
N HIS A 57 13.44 8.40 -0.72
CA HIS A 57 14.75 8.06 -1.27
C HIS A 57 15.54 9.32 -1.67
N ALA A 58 14.87 10.29 -2.32
CA ALA A 58 15.50 11.55 -2.71
C ALA A 58 15.86 12.42 -1.51
N ALA A 59 14.98 12.54 -0.51
CA ALA A 59 15.22 13.31 0.70
C ALA A 59 16.38 12.71 1.53
N GLN A 60 16.43 11.39 1.68
CA GLN A 60 17.53 10.69 2.36
C GLN A 60 18.85 10.90 1.62
N TYR A 61 18.86 10.81 0.28
CA TYR A 61 20.05 11.09 -0.52
C TYR A 61 20.54 12.54 -0.38
N LEU A 62 19.63 13.52 -0.31
CA LEU A 62 19.99 14.93 -0.14
C LEU A 62 20.47 15.26 1.28
N ALA A 63 19.99 14.54 2.29
CA ALA A 63 20.33 14.77 3.70
C ALA A 63 21.70 14.19 4.11
N ASP A 64 22.14 13.08 3.50
CA ASP A 64 23.37 12.39 3.89
C ASP A 64 24.47 12.40 2.79
N PRO A 65 25.59 13.14 2.99
CA PRO A 65 26.76 13.10 2.11
C PRO A 65 27.47 11.74 2.02
N PHE A 66 27.26 10.83 2.98
CA PHE A 66 27.94 9.53 3.06
C PHE A 66 27.37 8.49 2.12
N HIS A 67 26.11 8.62 1.68
CA HIS A 67 25.50 7.74 0.68
C HIS A 67 26.24 7.75 -0.68
N ARG A 68 27.14 8.71 -0.92
CA ARG A 68 27.99 8.78 -2.12
C ARG A 68 29.34 8.08 -1.99
N LYS A 69 29.83 7.83 -0.77
CA LYS A 69 31.24 7.44 -0.52
C LYS A 69 31.45 5.96 -0.19
N ASP A 70 30.49 5.31 0.46
CA ASP A 70 30.60 3.89 0.80
C ASP A 70 29.26 3.17 0.65
N HIS A 71 29.03 2.57 -0.52
CA HIS A 71 27.87 1.69 -0.76
C HIS A 71 28.06 0.28 -0.18
N LYS A 72 29.19 0.02 0.51
CA LYS A 72 29.55 -1.27 1.10
C LYS A 72 29.22 -1.37 2.60
N THR A 73 28.80 -0.28 3.24
CA THR A 73 28.43 -0.24 4.66
C THR A 73 26.99 -0.70 4.87
N GLN A 74 26.72 -1.32 6.03
CA GLN A 74 25.36 -1.56 6.52
C GLN A 74 24.63 -0.20 6.61
N GLY A 75 23.67 0.04 5.70
CA GLY A 75 22.92 1.31 5.62
C GLY A 75 22.87 1.95 4.23
N ALA A 76 23.57 1.41 3.22
CA ALA A 76 23.46 1.91 1.85
C ALA A 76 22.07 1.64 1.25
N LEU A 77 21.48 2.64 0.60
CA LEU A 77 20.22 2.50 -0.13
C LEU A 77 20.34 1.44 -1.24
N PRO A 78 19.34 0.55 -1.41
CA PRO A 78 19.31 -0.39 -2.53
C PRO A 78 19.42 0.32 -3.88
N ILE A 79 19.96 -0.33 -4.91
CA ILE A 79 20.11 0.25 -6.27
C ILE A 79 18.81 0.89 -6.76
N LYS A 80 17.68 0.19 -6.60
CA LYS A 80 16.34 0.67 -7.00
C LYS A 80 15.95 1.98 -6.29
N ALA A 81 16.36 2.17 -5.04
CA ALA A 81 16.12 3.41 -4.31
C ALA A 81 16.99 4.56 -4.84
N LEU A 82 18.24 4.28 -5.24
CA LEU A 82 19.10 5.28 -5.88
C LEU A 82 18.60 5.68 -7.27
N GLU A 83 18.12 4.74 -8.08
CA GLU A 83 17.47 5.03 -9.37
C GLU A 83 16.22 5.90 -9.18
N SER A 84 15.42 5.57 -8.17
CA SER A 84 14.23 6.34 -7.79
C SER A 84 14.58 7.76 -7.33
N ALA A 85 15.61 7.91 -6.50
CA ALA A 85 16.11 9.23 -6.06
C ALA A 85 16.63 10.06 -7.24
N LYS A 86 17.38 9.44 -8.17
CA LYS A 86 17.89 10.09 -9.37
C LYS A 86 16.76 10.64 -10.23
N ALA A 87 15.75 9.83 -10.52
CA ALA A 87 14.58 10.25 -11.28
C ALA A 87 13.84 11.40 -10.56
N ALA A 88 13.64 11.31 -9.25
CA ALA A 88 12.98 12.36 -8.48
C ALA A 88 13.75 13.69 -8.47
N ILE A 89 15.08 13.67 -8.52
CA ILE A 89 15.90 14.90 -8.55
C ILE A 89 16.00 15.46 -9.97
N ALA A 90 16.19 14.60 -10.98
CA ALA A 90 16.32 15.01 -12.38
C ALA A 90 14.99 15.54 -12.95
N ASP A 91 13.89 14.83 -12.68
CA ASP A 91 12.55 15.17 -13.17
C ASP A 91 11.77 16.06 -12.17
N ARG A 92 12.50 16.94 -11.47
CA ARG A 92 11.89 17.88 -10.52
C ARG A 92 11.12 18.97 -11.27
N PRO A 93 9.89 19.31 -10.85
CA PRO A 93 9.19 20.46 -11.37
C PRO A 93 9.83 21.77 -10.89
N LEU A 94 9.83 22.80 -11.74
CA LEU A 94 10.27 24.15 -11.38
C LEU A 94 9.09 25.08 -11.09
N ASN A 95 7.92 24.76 -11.65
CA ASN A 95 6.68 25.50 -11.47
C ASN A 95 5.47 24.54 -11.49
N PHE A 96 4.27 25.07 -11.27
CA PHE A 96 3.06 24.25 -11.23
C PHE A 96 2.65 23.67 -12.60
N GLU A 97 2.97 24.35 -13.70
CA GLU A 97 2.70 23.87 -15.06
C GLU A 97 3.54 22.60 -15.38
N ASP A 98 4.77 22.51 -14.88
CA ASP A 98 5.58 21.29 -14.95
C ASP A 98 4.91 20.13 -14.19
N CYS A 99 4.27 20.39 -13.04
CA CYS A 99 3.51 19.39 -12.30
C CYS A 99 2.30 18.87 -13.09
N VAL A 100 1.58 19.76 -13.79
CA VAL A 100 0.45 19.39 -14.66
C VAL A 100 0.95 18.58 -15.86
N THR A 101 2.06 19.00 -16.47
CA THR A 101 2.70 18.26 -17.57
C THR A 101 3.09 16.85 -17.15
N TRP A 102 3.75 16.72 -16.00
CA TRP A 102 4.08 15.42 -15.42
C TRP A 102 2.83 14.57 -15.18
N ALA A 103 1.78 15.14 -14.58
CA ALA A 103 0.54 14.41 -14.30
C ALA A 103 -0.13 13.92 -15.59
N ARG A 104 -0.15 14.74 -16.66
CA ARG A 104 -0.73 14.38 -17.97
C ARG A 104 0.06 13.27 -18.66
N LEU A 105 1.39 13.33 -18.63
CA LEU A 105 2.24 12.27 -19.17
C LEU A 105 2.11 10.97 -18.36
N HIS A 106 2.04 11.08 -17.04
CA HIS A 106 1.84 9.93 -16.15
C HIS A 106 0.48 9.28 -16.37
N TRP A 107 -0.59 10.08 -16.55
CA TRP A 107 -1.91 9.58 -16.95
C TRP A 107 -1.83 8.76 -18.24
N GLU A 108 -1.13 9.26 -19.28
CA GLU A 108 -0.96 8.52 -20.54
C GLU A 108 -0.24 7.19 -20.32
N VAL A 109 0.82 7.21 -19.52
CA VAL A 109 1.59 6.01 -19.21
C VAL A 109 0.70 4.94 -18.57
N GLN A 110 -0.07 5.29 -17.54
CA GLN A 110 -0.82 4.33 -16.74
C GLN A 110 -2.08 3.83 -17.44
N TYR A 111 -2.89 4.73 -18.01
CA TYR A 111 -4.24 4.38 -18.48
C TYR A 111 -4.32 4.15 -19.99
N ALA A 112 -3.28 4.51 -20.75
CA ALA A 112 -3.21 4.26 -22.18
C ALA A 112 -2.04 3.33 -22.54
N ASN A 113 -0.79 3.75 -22.31
CA ASN A 113 0.40 3.06 -22.83
C ASN A 113 0.64 1.68 -22.21
N GLN A 114 0.52 1.57 -20.88
CA GLN A 114 0.64 0.27 -20.21
C GLN A 114 -0.46 -0.69 -20.67
N ILE A 115 -1.67 -0.19 -20.92
CA ILE A 115 -2.77 -1.01 -21.43
C ILE A 115 -2.52 -1.44 -22.88
N LYS A 116 -2.05 -0.53 -23.75
CA LYS A 116 -1.64 -0.84 -25.12
C LYS A 116 -0.52 -1.89 -25.13
N GLN A 117 0.47 -1.77 -24.23
CA GLN A 117 1.54 -2.77 -24.07
C GLN A 117 0.98 -4.11 -23.60
N LEU A 118 0.07 -4.12 -22.63
CA LEU A 118 -0.57 -5.33 -22.13
C LEU A 118 -1.35 -6.06 -23.24
N LEU A 119 -2.08 -5.33 -24.08
CA LEU A 119 -2.80 -5.86 -25.24
C LEU A 119 -1.88 -6.30 -26.39
N TYR A 120 -0.71 -5.68 -26.54
CA TYR A 120 0.31 -6.16 -27.47
C TYR A 120 0.88 -7.52 -27.03
N ASN A 121 1.11 -7.67 -25.72
CA ASN A 121 1.58 -8.91 -25.12
C ASN A 121 0.50 -10.01 -25.11
N PHE A 122 -0.75 -9.62 -24.86
CA PHE A 122 -1.89 -10.52 -24.80
C PHE A 122 -3.06 -9.98 -25.64
N PRO A 123 -3.08 -10.26 -26.96
CA PRO A 123 -4.14 -9.80 -27.84
C PRO A 123 -5.55 -10.18 -27.35
N PRO A 124 -6.60 -9.38 -27.66
CA PRO A 124 -7.96 -9.66 -27.21
C PRO A 124 -8.50 -11.05 -27.58
N ASP A 125 -8.07 -11.57 -28.72
CA ASP A 125 -8.44 -12.86 -29.31
C ASP A 125 -7.48 -14.01 -28.94
N GLN A 126 -6.48 -13.74 -28.10
CA GLN A 126 -5.49 -14.74 -27.72
C GLN A 126 -6.13 -15.93 -26.99
N LEU A 127 -5.72 -17.14 -27.39
CA LEU A 127 -6.08 -18.39 -26.74
C LEU A 127 -4.95 -18.89 -25.83
N THR A 128 -5.31 -19.54 -24.74
CA THR A 128 -4.39 -20.30 -23.89
C THR A 128 -3.90 -21.56 -24.61
N THR A 129 -2.90 -22.23 -24.04
CA THR A 129 -2.43 -23.54 -24.54
C THR A 129 -3.52 -24.61 -24.58
N SER A 130 -4.58 -24.46 -23.77
CA SER A 130 -5.75 -25.32 -23.76
C SER A 130 -6.85 -24.91 -24.76
N GLY A 131 -6.63 -23.88 -25.58
CA GLY A 131 -7.58 -23.39 -26.58
C GLY A 131 -8.71 -22.51 -26.02
N GLN A 132 -8.67 -22.13 -24.74
CA GLN A 132 -9.66 -21.24 -24.13
C GLN A 132 -9.24 -19.77 -24.30
N PRO A 133 -10.17 -18.80 -24.37
CA PRO A 133 -9.82 -17.39 -24.41
C PRO A 133 -8.98 -16.97 -23.19
N PHE A 134 -7.85 -16.30 -23.42
CA PHE A 134 -6.98 -15.80 -22.35
C PHE A 134 -7.72 -14.82 -21.43
N TRP A 135 -8.52 -13.93 -22.05
CA TRP A 135 -9.37 -12.96 -21.38
C TRP A 135 -10.73 -13.57 -21.00
N SER A 136 -10.73 -14.45 -20.02
CA SER A 136 -11.93 -15.10 -19.50
C SER A 136 -11.95 -15.19 -17.97
N GLY A 137 -13.13 -15.40 -17.40
CA GLY A 137 -13.34 -15.50 -15.95
C GLY A 137 -12.86 -14.25 -15.20
N PRO A 138 -11.86 -14.35 -14.30
CA PRO A 138 -11.37 -13.22 -13.52
C PRO A 138 -10.53 -12.23 -14.33
N LYS A 139 -10.11 -12.57 -15.56
CA LYS A 139 -9.28 -11.70 -16.42
C LYS A 139 -10.16 -10.91 -17.38
N ARG A 140 -10.40 -9.65 -17.04
CA ARG A 140 -11.15 -8.72 -17.88
C ARG A 140 -10.23 -8.10 -18.92
N CYS A 141 -10.60 -8.18 -20.20
CA CYS A 141 -9.85 -7.55 -21.29
C CYS A 141 -9.94 -6.02 -21.14
N PRO A 142 -8.82 -5.31 -20.94
CA PRO A 142 -8.85 -3.88 -20.74
C PRO A 142 -8.96 -3.12 -22.06
N GLN A 143 -9.28 -1.82 -21.97
CA GLN A 143 -9.27 -0.88 -23.07
C GLN A 143 -8.43 0.34 -22.69
N PRO A 144 -7.48 0.78 -23.53
CA PRO A 144 -6.76 2.03 -23.32
C PRO A 144 -7.76 3.20 -23.26
N LEU A 145 -7.56 4.12 -22.32
CA LEU A 145 -8.32 5.37 -22.30
C LEU A 145 -7.66 6.40 -23.22
N GLU A 146 -8.48 7.35 -23.69
CA GLU A 146 -8.04 8.56 -24.38
C GLU A 146 -8.31 9.74 -23.45
N PHE A 147 -7.31 10.60 -23.25
CA PHE A 147 -7.46 11.72 -22.33
C PHE A 147 -8.44 12.73 -22.89
N ASP A 148 -9.32 13.21 -22.03
CA ASP A 148 -10.32 14.22 -22.34
C ASP A 148 -10.30 15.25 -21.21
N PRO A 149 -9.96 16.53 -21.48
CA PRO A 149 -9.95 17.58 -20.47
C PRO A 149 -11.35 17.96 -19.97
N ASP A 150 -12.41 17.62 -20.72
CA ASP A 150 -13.80 17.90 -20.35
C ASP A 150 -14.42 16.78 -19.50
N ASP A 151 -13.78 15.60 -19.45
CA ASP A 151 -14.17 14.51 -18.55
C ASP A 151 -13.72 14.81 -17.11
N GLU A 152 -14.70 14.84 -16.19
CA GLU A 152 -14.45 15.17 -14.78
C GLU A 152 -13.46 14.22 -14.10
N LEU A 153 -13.55 12.93 -14.38
CA LEU A 153 -12.69 11.90 -13.78
C LEU A 153 -11.25 12.02 -14.29
N HIS A 154 -11.09 12.28 -15.58
CA HIS A 154 -9.79 12.52 -16.20
C HIS A 154 -9.13 13.76 -15.58
N LEU A 155 -9.87 14.87 -15.47
CA LEU A 155 -9.37 16.11 -14.90
C LEU A 155 -9.10 16.00 -13.40
N ASP A 156 -9.94 15.30 -12.64
CA ASP A 156 -9.76 15.06 -11.20
C ASP A 156 -8.39 14.42 -10.90
N TYR A 157 -7.99 13.46 -11.72
CA TYR A 157 -6.68 12.83 -11.60
C TYR A 157 -5.54 13.83 -11.81
N ILE A 158 -5.63 14.65 -12.87
CA ILE A 158 -4.59 15.64 -13.18
C ILE A 158 -4.47 16.68 -12.08
N VAL A 159 -5.61 17.21 -11.61
CA VAL A 159 -5.67 18.18 -10.52
C VAL A 159 -5.05 17.60 -9.25
N ALA A 160 -5.45 16.40 -8.84
CA ALA A 160 -4.92 15.80 -7.62
C ALA A 160 -3.43 15.46 -7.75
N ALA A 161 -3.03 14.79 -8.83
CA ALA A 161 -1.65 14.38 -9.05
C ALA A 161 -0.69 15.58 -9.16
N ALA A 162 -1.06 16.65 -9.88
CA ALA A 162 -0.24 17.85 -10.01
C ALA A 162 -0.10 18.60 -8.68
N ASN A 163 -1.17 18.70 -7.87
CA ASN A 163 -1.12 19.33 -6.56
C ASN A 163 -0.28 18.53 -5.56
N LEU A 164 -0.38 17.19 -5.56
CA LEU A 164 0.46 16.34 -4.73
C LEU A 164 1.93 16.44 -5.13
N ARG A 165 2.21 16.45 -6.44
CA ARG A 165 3.58 16.70 -6.94
C ARG A 165 4.07 18.07 -6.51
N ALA A 166 3.27 19.13 -6.59
CA ALA A 166 3.63 20.46 -6.13
C ALA A 166 3.97 20.48 -4.62
N GLN A 167 3.16 19.81 -3.79
CA GLN A 167 3.41 19.69 -2.35
C GLN A 167 4.75 18.99 -2.04
N VAL A 168 5.08 17.90 -2.74
CA VAL A 168 6.35 17.17 -2.57
C VAL A 168 7.56 18.08 -2.76
N TYR A 169 7.52 18.98 -3.76
CA TYR A 169 8.63 19.87 -4.10
C TYR A 169 8.51 21.28 -3.50
N GLY A 170 7.52 21.51 -2.62
CA GLY A 170 7.32 22.81 -1.96
C GLY A 170 6.87 23.94 -2.91
N LEU A 171 6.20 23.60 -4.02
CA LEU A 171 5.65 24.56 -4.97
C LEU A 171 4.21 24.96 -4.60
N PRO A 172 3.75 26.16 -4.99
CA PRO A 172 2.36 26.56 -4.82
C PRO A 172 1.39 25.60 -5.50
N THR A 173 0.31 25.26 -4.81
CA THR A 173 -0.81 24.45 -5.33
C THR A 173 -1.79 25.33 -6.10
N CYS A 174 -2.55 24.73 -7.02
CA CYS A 174 -3.59 25.42 -7.77
C CYS A 174 -4.88 24.59 -7.81
N ARG A 175 -5.99 25.22 -7.45
CA ARG A 175 -7.35 24.63 -7.47
C ARG A 175 -8.18 25.08 -8.67
N ASP A 176 -7.66 25.94 -9.52
CA ASP A 176 -8.34 26.40 -10.74
C ASP A 176 -8.37 25.27 -11.77
N ARG A 177 -9.50 24.56 -11.83
CA ARG A 177 -9.72 23.44 -12.75
C ARG A 177 -9.63 23.87 -14.22
N ALA A 178 -10.08 25.08 -14.56
CA ALA A 178 -10.07 25.56 -15.93
C ALA A 178 -8.63 25.82 -16.39
N LEU A 179 -7.80 26.41 -15.51
CA LEU A 179 -6.38 26.58 -15.78
C LEU A 179 -5.69 25.23 -15.96
N VAL A 180 -5.91 24.27 -15.05
CA VAL A 180 -5.32 22.93 -15.14
C VAL A 180 -5.72 22.22 -16.43
N ALA A 181 -7.00 22.27 -16.82
CA ALA A 181 -7.50 21.68 -18.06
C ALA A 181 -6.82 22.31 -19.29
N SER A 182 -6.69 23.64 -19.31
CA SER A 182 -6.02 24.35 -20.41
C SER A 182 -4.57 23.91 -20.58
N ILE A 183 -3.80 23.84 -19.48
CA ILE A 183 -2.40 23.40 -19.50
C ILE A 183 -2.34 21.94 -19.97
N ALA A 184 -3.14 21.05 -19.36
CA ALA A 184 -3.14 19.63 -19.68
C ALA A 184 -3.47 19.34 -21.15
N SER A 185 -4.33 20.15 -21.78
CA SER A 185 -4.68 20.04 -23.20
C SER A 185 -3.53 20.45 -24.14
N SER A 186 -2.65 21.36 -23.71
CA SER A 186 -1.50 21.81 -24.50
C SER A 186 -0.27 20.89 -24.42
N VAL A 187 -0.26 19.94 -23.49
CA VAL A 187 0.87 19.02 -23.29
C VAL A 187 1.06 18.14 -24.52
N GLN A 188 2.28 18.15 -25.08
CA GLN A 188 2.66 17.26 -26.18
C GLN A 188 2.95 15.85 -25.65
N VAL A 189 2.07 14.91 -25.98
CA VAL A 189 2.18 13.52 -25.52
C VAL A 189 2.93 12.68 -26.56
N PRO A 190 4.05 12.03 -26.18
CA PRO A 190 4.78 11.16 -27.11
C PRO A 190 3.91 9.98 -27.59
N PRO A 191 3.97 9.62 -28.88
CA PRO A 191 3.22 8.49 -29.40
C PRO A 191 3.73 7.17 -28.80
N PHE A 192 2.81 6.26 -28.51
CA PHE A 192 3.15 4.94 -28.00
C PHE A 192 3.78 4.04 -29.09
N SER A 193 4.84 3.33 -28.73
CA SER A 193 5.42 2.27 -29.55
C SER A 193 5.63 1.02 -28.68
N PRO A 194 5.07 -0.15 -29.06
CA PRO A 194 5.16 -1.36 -28.26
C PRO A 194 6.60 -1.88 -28.21
N LYS A 195 7.03 -2.28 -27.01
CA LYS A 195 8.35 -2.89 -26.80
C LYS A 195 8.25 -4.40 -26.95
N SER A 196 9.01 -4.97 -27.87
CA SER A 196 9.17 -6.42 -28.02
C SER A 196 10.05 -6.99 -26.91
N GLY A 197 9.68 -8.17 -26.39
CA GLY A 197 10.46 -8.88 -25.37
C GLY A 197 10.15 -8.53 -23.91
N VAL A 198 9.21 -7.60 -23.65
CA VAL A 198 8.72 -7.33 -22.29
C VAL A 198 7.96 -8.56 -21.78
N LYS A 199 8.43 -9.19 -20.70
CA LYS A 199 7.73 -10.33 -20.07
C LYS A 199 6.77 -9.83 -18.99
N ILE A 200 5.46 -9.90 -19.26
CA ILE A 200 4.42 -9.60 -18.27
C ILE A 200 4.06 -10.89 -17.54
N ALA A 201 4.30 -10.91 -16.23
CA ALA A 201 3.98 -12.06 -15.39
C ALA A 201 2.45 -12.23 -15.23
N ILE A 202 1.99 -13.47 -15.41
CA ILE A 202 0.59 -13.85 -15.31
C ILE A 202 0.25 -14.31 -13.88
N THR A 203 1.25 -14.80 -13.15
CA THR A 203 1.14 -15.29 -11.78
C THR A 203 2.22 -14.69 -10.88
N ASP A 204 1.97 -14.66 -9.56
CA ASP A 204 2.93 -14.15 -8.57
C ASP A 204 4.23 -14.97 -8.54
N ALA A 205 4.15 -16.28 -8.80
CA ALA A 205 5.33 -17.14 -8.91
C ALA A 205 6.28 -16.70 -10.03
N GLN A 206 5.74 -16.20 -11.16
CA GLN A 206 6.54 -15.67 -12.27
C GLN A 206 7.15 -14.31 -11.94
N LEU A 207 6.48 -13.48 -11.12
CA LEU A 207 7.01 -12.18 -10.68
C LEU A 207 8.27 -12.35 -9.81
N GLN A 208 8.29 -13.36 -8.94
CA GLN A 208 9.40 -13.60 -8.01
C GLN A 208 10.68 -14.07 -8.71
N GLN A 209 10.58 -14.68 -9.89
CA GLN A 209 11.73 -15.15 -10.67
C GLN A 209 12.45 -14.05 -11.46
N ASN A 210 11.86 -12.85 -11.56
CA ASN A 210 12.42 -11.70 -12.30
C ASN A 210 13.27 -10.74 -11.42
N ASN A 211 13.65 -11.12 -10.19
CA ASN A 211 14.58 -10.32 -9.40
C ASN A 211 16.01 -10.51 -9.94
N GLU A 212 16.40 -9.63 -10.87
CA GLU A 212 17.73 -9.56 -11.46
C GLU A 212 18.82 -9.32 -10.40
N GLU A 213 19.97 -9.95 -10.64
CA GLU A 213 21.21 -9.86 -9.88
C GLU A 213 21.73 -8.41 -9.77
N LEU A 214 22.44 -8.16 -8.67
CA LEU A 214 23.01 -6.87 -8.30
C LEU A 214 24.14 -6.47 -9.27
N ASP A 215 23.81 -5.72 -10.32
CA ASP A 215 24.78 -5.22 -11.28
C ASP A 215 25.61 -4.06 -10.68
N GLN A 216 26.82 -4.37 -10.22
CA GLN A 216 27.72 -3.41 -9.55
C GLN A 216 28.19 -2.29 -10.47
N ASP A 217 28.21 -2.49 -11.79
CA ASP A 217 28.63 -1.46 -12.74
C ASP A 217 27.51 -0.44 -13.00
N ARG A 218 26.26 -0.89 -12.95
CA ARG A 218 25.08 -0.01 -12.99
C ARG A 218 24.97 0.88 -11.75
N LEU A 219 25.37 0.39 -10.57
CA LEU A 219 25.44 1.22 -9.35
C LEU A 219 26.41 2.40 -9.54
N LYS A 220 27.60 2.17 -10.11
CA LYS A 220 28.62 3.23 -10.28
C LYS A 220 28.16 4.33 -11.23
N SER A 221 27.47 3.99 -12.31
CA SER A 221 26.95 5.01 -13.25
C SER A 221 25.87 5.88 -12.62
N ILE A 222 24.94 5.29 -11.88
CA ILE A 222 23.86 6.04 -11.19
C ILE A 222 24.44 7.06 -10.21
N VAL A 223 25.45 6.68 -9.43
CA VAL A 223 26.09 7.54 -8.43
C VAL A 223 26.86 8.69 -9.09
N ALA A 224 27.48 8.44 -10.25
CA ALA A 224 28.18 9.47 -11.01
C ALA A 224 27.24 10.52 -11.62
N GLU A 225 26.04 10.11 -12.04
CA GLU A 225 25.03 11.00 -12.65
C GLU A 225 24.18 11.76 -11.61
N LEU A 226 24.11 11.27 -10.37
CA LEU A 226 23.41 11.97 -9.30
C LEU A 226 24.17 13.27 -8.94
N PRO A 227 23.49 14.42 -8.85
CA PRO A 227 24.14 15.69 -8.46
C PRO A 227 24.66 15.64 -7.02
N ALA A 228 25.67 16.47 -6.70
CA ALA A 228 26.11 16.60 -5.32
C ALA A 228 25.04 17.36 -4.52
N PRO A 229 24.79 17.02 -3.23
CA PRO A 229 23.86 17.79 -2.40
C PRO A 229 24.20 19.29 -2.33
N GLY A 230 25.49 19.65 -2.44
CA GLY A 230 25.95 21.05 -2.49
C GLY A 230 25.64 21.80 -3.78
N ASP A 231 25.32 21.09 -4.88
CA ASP A 231 24.98 21.70 -6.18
C ASP A 231 23.50 22.13 -6.24
N ILE A 232 22.67 21.69 -5.28
CA ILE A 232 21.23 21.97 -5.23
C ILE A 232 20.76 22.39 -3.82
N PRO A 233 21.34 23.44 -3.22
CA PRO A 233 21.14 23.77 -1.81
C PRO A 233 19.72 24.22 -1.45
N SER A 234 18.88 24.58 -2.42
CA SER A 234 17.51 25.06 -2.21
C SER A 234 16.42 24.02 -2.47
N LEU A 235 16.76 22.80 -2.93
CA LEU A 235 15.76 21.79 -3.26
C LEU A 235 15.35 21.04 -2.00
N LYS A 236 14.12 21.29 -1.53
CA LYS A 236 13.49 20.53 -0.47
C LYS A 236 12.47 19.58 -1.07
N ILE A 237 12.68 18.28 -0.87
CA ILE A 237 11.74 17.22 -1.24
C ILE A 237 11.12 16.69 0.06
N THR A 238 9.79 16.74 0.16
CA THR A 238 9.05 16.32 1.35
C THR A 238 8.15 15.13 1.00
N PRO A 239 8.43 13.93 1.54
CA PRO A 239 7.55 12.78 1.36
C PRO A 239 6.16 13.05 1.94
N LEU A 240 5.10 12.64 1.23
CA LEU A 240 3.74 12.78 1.72
C LEU A 240 3.33 11.54 2.53
N GLU A 241 2.74 11.76 3.70
CA GLU A 241 2.13 10.69 4.49
C GLU A 241 0.62 10.63 4.18
N PHE A 242 0.14 9.43 3.85
CA PHE A 242 -1.26 9.24 3.52
C PHE A 242 -2.18 9.52 4.72
N GLU A 243 -2.88 10.65 4.65
CA GLU A 243 -3.97 11.04 5.54
C GLU A 243 -5.32 10.99 4.80
N LYS A 244 -6.25 10.17 5.31
CA LYS A 244 -7.58 9.90 4.72
C LYS A 244 -8.67 10.82 5.28
N ASP A 245 -8.43 11.45 6.43
CA ASP A 245 -9.41 12.23 7.18
C ASP A 245 -9.33 13.74 6.96
N ASP A 246 -8.39 14.19 6.12
CA ASP A 246 -8.32 15.57 5.63
C ASP A 246 -8.75 15.63 4.15
N ASP A 247 -9.91 16.23 3.89
CA ASP A 247 -10.47 16.37 2.54
C ASP A 247 -9.80 17.49 1.71
N THR A 248 -8.84 18.22 2.28
CA THR A 248 -8.17 19.36 1.62
C THR A 248 -6.81 19.03 1.03
N ASN A 249 -6.24 17.87 1.35
CA ASN A 249 -4.86 17.49 1.01
C ASN A 249 -4.68 16.80 -0.35
N PHE A 250 -5.76 16.52 -1.08
CA PHE A 250 -5.79 15.79 -2.37
C PHE A 250 -5.43 14.30 -2.32
N HIS A 251 -5.19 13.70 -1.14
CA HIS A 251 -4.83 12.29 -1.03
C HIS A 251 -5.98 11.40 -1.51
N MET A 252 -7.16 11.56 -0.92
CA MET A 252 -8.33 10.78 -1.31
C MET A 252 -8.80 11.12 -2.73
N ASP A 253 -8.65 12.38 -3.17
CA ASP A 253 -8.96 12.79 -4.54
C ASP A 253 -8.12 12.01 -5.56
N PHE A 254 -6.81 11.89 -5.32
CA PHE A 254 -5.93 11.08 -6.15
C PHE A 254 -6.31 9.60 -6.14
N ILE A 255 -6.53 9.01 -4.95
CA ILE A 255 -6.87 7.59 -4.83
C ILE A 255 -8.16 7.25 -5.59
N VAL A 256 -9.19 8.07 -5.42
CA VAL A 256 -10.49 7.88 -6.08
C VAL A 256 -10.33 7.98 -7.59
N ALA A 257 -9.72 9.07 -8.08
CA ALA A 257 -9.56 9.29 -9.51
C ALA A 257 -8.68 8.21 -10.15
N ALA A 258 -7.54 7.87 -9.52
CA ALA A 258 -6.63 6.85 -10.02
C ALA A 258 -7.27 5.46 -10.08
N SER A 259 -8.00 5.09 -9.02
CA SER A 259 -8.73 3.83 -8.99
C SER A 259 -9.84 3.78 -10.04
N ASN A 260 -10.65 4.84 -10.16
CA ASN A 260 -11.79 4.86 -11.08
C ASN A 260 -11.36 4.91 -12.55
N LEU A 261 -10.24 5.57 -12.89
CA LEU A 261 -9.64 5.49 -14.23
C LEU A 261 -9.21 4.06 -14.57
N ARG A 262 -8.53 3.40 -13.63
CA ARG A 262 -8.16 1.98 -13.80
C ARG A 262 -9.40 1.09 -13.85
N ALA A 263 -10.43 1.38 -13.08
CA ALA A 263 -11.70 0.67 -13.16
C ALA A 263 -12.33 0.82 -14.55
N ALA A 264 -12.29 2.01 -15.14
CA ALA A 264 -12.75 2.28 -16.51
C ALA A 264 -11.96 1.45 -17.55
N ASN A 265 -10.62 1.36 -17.44
CA ASN A 265 -9.82 0.49 -18.32
C ASN A 265 -10.36 -0.94 -18.37
N TYR A 266 -10.72 -1.52 -17.22
CA TYR A 266 -11.15 -2.91 -17.09
C TYR A 266 -12.68 -3.07 -17.05
N ARG A 267 -13.45 -2.00 -17.31
CA ARG A 267 -14.92 -1.94 -17.24
C ARG A 267 -15.49 -2.41 -15.89
N ILE A 268 -14.79 -2.09 -14.80
CA ILE A 268 -15.20 -2.34 -13.41
C ILE A 268 -16.09 -1.16 -12.97
N PRO A 269 -17.21 -1.41 -12.26
CA PRO A 269 -18.03 -0.31 -11.73
C PRO A 269 -17.21 0.61 -10.81
N PRO A 270 -17.28 1.94 -10.98
CA PRO A 270 -16.53 2.88 -10.16
C PRO A 270 -17.05 2.90 -8.71
N ALA A 271 -16.24 3.42 -7.78
CA ALA A 271 -16.67 3.73 -6.43
C ALA A 271 -16.67 5.24 -6.18
N ASP A 272 -17.64 5.70 -5.39
CA ASP A 272 -17.65 7.07 -4.89
C ASP A 272 -16.53 7.30 -3.85
N ARG A 273 -16.34 8.56 -3.45
CA ARG A 273 -15.33 8.95 -2.46
C ARG A 273 -15.51 8.23 -1.13
N HIS A 274 -16.74 8.07 -0.65
CA HIS A 274 -17.02 7.50 0.66
C HIS A 274 -16.67 6.00 0.71
N ARG A 275 -17.14 5.22 -0.27
CA ARG A 275 -16.81 3.81 -0.43
C ARG A 275 -15.30 3.63 -0.64
N SER A 276 -14.68 4.48 -1.45
CA SER A 276 -13.23 4.46 -1.67
C SER A 276 -12.46 4.73 -0.39
N LYS A 277 -12.90 5.70 0.44
CA LYS A 277 -12.29 6.03 1.73
C LYS A 277 -12.38 4.87 2.73
N LEU A 278 -13.52 4.18 2.79
CA LEU A 278 -13.68 2.99 3.64
C LEU A 278 -12.68 1.89 3.27
N ILE A 279 -12.57 1.57 1.98
CA ILE A 279 -11.74 0.48 1.48
C ILE A 279 -10.25 0.87 1.53
N ALA A 280 -9.86 1.96 0.85
CA ALA A 280 -8.48 2.39 0.77
C ALA A 280 -7.93 2.82 2.14
N GLY A 281 -8.75 3.45 2.98
CA GLY A 281 -8.41 3.85 4.33
C GLY A 281 -8.35 2.72 5.34
N LYS A 282 -8.74 1.48 4.95
CA LYS A 282 -8.86 0.31 5.83
C LYS A 282 -9.66 0.64 7.10
N ILE A 283 -10.74 1.38 6.94
CA ILE A 283 -11.55 1.84 8.06
C ILE A 283 -12.24 0.63 8.69
N ILE A 284 -11.98 0.41 9.98
CA ILE A 284 -12.69 -0.59 10.77
C ILE A 284 -13.99 0.07 11.24
N PRO A 285 -15.17 -0.41 10.79
CA PRO A 285 -16.44 0.14 11.24
C PRO A 285 -16.56 0.00 12.77
N ALA A 286 -16.89 1.09 13.43
CA ALA A 286 -17.07 1.13 14.88
C ALA A 286 -18.32 1.92 15.22
N ILE A 287 -19.04 1.44 16.24
CA ILE A 287 -20.22 2.11 16.78
C ILE A 287 -20.20 1.97 18.31
N ALA A 288 -20.62 3.02 19.01
CA ALA A 288 -20.56 3.10 20.46
C ALA A 288 -21.31 1.95 21.16
N THR A 289 -22.39 1.43 20.57
CA THR A 289 -23.20 0.35 21.14
C THR A 289 -22.38 -0.94 21.35
N THR A 290 -21.66 -1.40 20.33
CA THR A 290 -20.78 -2.57 20.45
C THR A 290 -19.65 -2.31 21.45
N THR A 291 -19.07 -1.12 21.44
CA THR A 291 -18.02 -0.73 22.41
C THR A 291 -18.53 -0.78 23.84
N SER A 292 -19.72 -0.24 24.12
CA SER A 292 -20.32 -0.25 25.46
C SER A 292 -20.63 -1.66 25.94
N VAL A 293 -21.17 -2.53 25.07
CA VAL A 293 -21.45 -3.93 25.42
C VAL A 293 -20.16 -4.69 25.73
N VAL A 294 -19.14 -4.58 24.87
CA VAL A 294 -17.85 -5.25 25.09
C VAL A 294 -17.18 -4.75 26.37
N ALA A 295 -17.18 -3.43 26.61
CA ALA A 295 -16.63 -2.85 27.84
C ALA A 295 -17.34 -3.37 29.10
N GLY A 296 -18.68 -3.45 29.07
CA GLY A 296 -19.46 -4.02 30.18
C GLY A 296 -19.12 -5.49 30.45
N LEU A 297 -18.98 -6.31 29.42
CA LEU A 297 -18.58 -7.71 29.56
C LEU A 297 -17.17 -7.85 30.16
N VAL A 298 -16.23 -7.01 29.73
CA VAL A 298 -14.87 -6.96 30.32
C VAL A 298 -14.92 -6.59 31.80
N CYS A 299 -15.77 -5.65 32.21
CA CYS A 299 -15.94 -5.31 33.63
C CYS A 299 -16.44 -6.49 34.47
N PHE A 300 -17.28 -7.38 33.93
CA PHE A 300 -17.69 -8.58 34.65
C PHE A 300 -16.54 -9.57 34.88
N GLU A 301 -15.64 -9.75 33.90
CA GLU A 301 -14.45 -10.57 34.10
C GLU A 301 -13.46 -9.91 35.08
N LEU A 302 -13.39 -8.58 35.10
CA LEU A 302 -12.55 -7.83 36.04
C LEU A 302 -12.93 -8.11 37.50
N TYR A 303 -14.23 -8.23 37.83
CA TYR A 303 -14.65 -8.61 39.19
C TYR A 303 -14.12 -9.98 39.61
N LYS A 304 -14.05 -10.94 38.67
CA LYS A 304 -13.56 -12.30 38.94
C LYS A 304 -12.06 -12.29 39.24
N LEU A 305 -11.31 -11.51 38.46
CA LEU A 305 -9.89 -11.28 38.69
C LEU A 305 -9.63 -10.60 40.03
N ALA A 306 -10.38 -9.53 40.35
CA ALA A 306 -10.24 -8.78 41.61
C ALA A 306 -10.55 -9.64 42.85
N HIS A 307 -11.47 -10.59 42.72
CA HIS A 307 -11.76 -11.56 43.78
C HIS A 307 -10.67 -12.65 43.91
N GLY A 308 -9.87 -12.87 42.87
CA GLY A 308 -8.81 -13.87 42.86
C GLY A 308 -9.28 -15.29 42.53
N PHE A 309 -10.39 -15.46 41.80
CA PHE A 309 -10.84 -16.79 41.38
C PHE A 309 -9.79 -17.51 40.54
N GLN A 310 -9.52 -18.77 40.89
CA GLN A 310 -8.57 -19.65 40.17
C GLN A 310 -9.30 -20.68 39.29
N ASP A 311 -10.60 -20.89 39.49
CA ASP A 311 -11.39 -21.86 38.71
C ASP A 311 -11.62 -21.33 37.28
N LEU A 312 -11.11 -22.04 36.28
CA LEU A 312 -11.21 -21.68 34.86
C LEU A 312 -12.66 -21.56 34.40
N GLU A 313 -13.53 -22.46 34.86
CA GLU A 313 -14.95 -22.53 34.52
C GLU A 313 -15.73 -21.24 34.82
N ARG A 314 -15.25 -20.43 35.77
CA ARG A 314 -15.88 -19.15 36.15
C ARG A 314 -15.63 -18.06 35.13
N TYR A 315 -14.52 -18.11 34.41
CA TYR A 315 -14.19 -17.13 33.37
C TYR A 315 -14.97 -17.43 32.10
N LYS A 316 -15.27 -16.39 31.33
CA LYS A 316 -16.00 -16.52 30.06
C LYS A 316 -15.39 -15.65 28.97
N ASN A 317 -15.06 -16.26 27.84
CA ASN A 317 -14.81 -15.55 26.59
C ASN A 317 -16.16 -15.17 25.98
N GLY A 318 -16.38 -13.88 25.70
CA GLY A 318 -17.62 -13.39 25.10
C GLY A 318 -17.49 -13.15 23.59
N PHE A 319 -18.46 -13.64 22.82
CA PHE A 319 -18.60 -13.44 21.39
C PHE A 319 -19.94 -12.76 21.12
N VAL A 320 -19.93 -11.59 20.48
CA VAL A 320 -21.13 -10.77 20.32
C VAL A 320 -21.29 -10.36 18.87
N ASN A 321 -22.51 -10.49 18.34
CA ASN A 321 -22.93 -9.88 17.09
C ASN A 321 -24.30 -9.24 17.27
N LEU A 322 -24.31 -7.91 17.50
CA LEU A 322 -25.52 -7.13 17.78
C LEU A 322 -26.47 -6.99 16.57
N ALA A 323 -26.02 -7.30 15.35
CA ALA A 323 -26.89 -7.30 14.18
C ALA A 323 -27.85 -8.51 14.17
N LEU A 324 -27.42 -9.65 14.73
CA LEU A 324 -28.22 -10.88 14.88
C LEU A 324 -28.77 -11.07 16.31
N PRO A 325 -28.72 -10.03 17.15
CA PRO A 325 -28.63 -10.12 18.62
C PRO A 325 -27.98 -11.38 19.21
N PHE A 326 -26.86 -11.84 18.64
CA PHE A 326 -26.17 -13.05 19.10
C PHE A 326 -25.19 -12.77 20.23
N PHE A 327 -25.28 -13.58 21.29
CA PHE A 327 -24.34 -13.62 22.41
C PHE A 327 -23.93 -15.07 22.68
N GLY A 328 -22.64 -15.36 22.53
CA GLY A 328 -22.05 -16.65 22.84
C GLY A 328 -21.00 -16.50 23.91
N PHE A 329 -20.95 -17.45 24.84
CA PHE A 329 -19.90 -17.50 25.85
C PHE A 329 -19.26 -18.87 25.84
N SER A 330 -17.93 -18.91 25.91
CA SER A 330 -17.18 -20.15 26.09
C SER A 330 -16.27 -20.05 27.29
N GLU A 331 -15.93 -21.19 27.87
CA GLU A 331 -14.82 -21.24 28.81
C GLU A 331 -13.50 -20.91 28.09
N PRO A 332 -12.55 -20.21 28.75
CA PRO A 332 -11.20 -20.06 28.23
C PRO A 332 -10.48 -21.41 28.15
N ILE A 333 -9.52 -21.51 27.23
CA ILE A 333 -8.72 -22.72 27.08
C ILE A 333 -7.63 -22.73 28.14
N ALA A 334 -7.43 -23.89 28.78
CA ALA A 334 -6.35 -24.08 29.74
C ALA A 334 -4.97 -23.95 29.07
N ALA A 335 -3.98 -23.40 29.79
CA ALA A 335 -2.62 -23.32 29.29
C ALA A 335 -2.05 -24.73 29.04
N PRO A 336 -1.44 -24.99 27.87
CA PRO A 336 -0.79 -26.28 27.60
C PRO A 336 0.29 -26.58 28.63
N VAL A 337 0.26 -27.80 29.17
CA VAL A 337 1.24 -28.28 30.16
C VAL A 337 2.30 -29.10 29.42
N ASN A 338 3.56 -28.70 29.57
CA ASN A 338 4.73 -29.43 29.12
C ASN A 338 5.36 -30.19 30.29
N GLU A 339 6.05 -31.29 30.03
CA GLU A 339 6.70 -32.10 31.08
C GLU A 339 8.17 -32.38 30.73
N TYR A 340 9.04 -32.25 31.73
CA TYR A 340 10.45 -32.63 31.62
C TYR A 340 10.97 -33.19 32.95
N TYR A 341 11.47 -34.43 32.95
CA TYR A 341 11.96 -35.16 34.14
C TYR A 341 11.03 -35.01 35.37
N ASN A 342 9.74 -35.30 35.19
CA ASN A 342 8.68 -35.20 36.21
C ASN A 342 8.43 -33.78 36.75
N LYS A 343 8.87 -32.74 36.04
CA LYS A 343 8.46 -31.35 36.29
C LYS A 343 7.56 -30.88 35.17
N THR A 344 6.34 -30.49 35.53
CA THR A 344 5.38 -29.87 34.62
C THR A 344 5.59 -28.38 34.57
N TRP A 345 5.40 -27.75 33.41
CA TRP A 345 5.46 -26.31 33.26
C TRP A 345 4.53 -25.81 32.16
N THR A 346 4.12 -24.56 32.23
CA THR A 346 3.24 -23.86 31.28
C THR A 346 3.91 -22.58 30.79
N LEU A 347 3.27 -21.90 29.84
CA LEU A 347 3.77 -20.60 29.32
C LEU A 347 3.96 -19.52 30.40
N TRP A 348 3.36 -19.68 31.59
CA TRP A 348 3.42 -18.72 32.69
C TRP A 348 4.55 -18.98 33.68
N ASP A 349 5.19 -20.14 33.61
CA ASP A 349 6.29 -20.48 34.51
C ASP A 349 7.61 -19.88 34.02
N ARG A 350 8.41 -19.35 34.95
CA ARG A 350 9.71 -18.75 34.64
C ARG A 350 10.76 -19.10 35.69
N PHE A 351 12.03 -19.12 35.27
CA PHE A 351 13.16 -19.26 36.18
C PHE A 351 13.55 -17.91 36.75
N GLU A 352 13.39 -17.74 38.06
CA GLU A 352 13.88 -16.56 38.75
C GLU A 352 15.25 -16.82 39.36
N VAL A 353 16.23 -16.07 38.88
CA VAL A 353 17.61 -16.08 39.38
C VAL A 353 17.85 -14.77 40.10
N ALA A 354 17.88 -14.79 41.42
CA ALA A 354 18.31 -13.64 42.21
C ALA A 354 19.78 -13.36 41.91
N ALA A 355 20.10 -12.12 41.53
CA ALA A 355 21.48 -11.66 41.47
C ALA A 355 22.08 -11.72 42.88
N LYS A 356 23.29 -12.28 42.99
CA LYS A 356 24.05 -12.32 44.24
C LYS A 356 24.66 -10.98 44.57
#